data_AF-A0A356AN87-F1
#
_entry.id   AF-A0A356AN87-F1
#
_cell.length_a   1.000
_cell.length_b   1.000
_cell.length_c   1.000
_cell.angle_alpha   90.00
_cell.angle_beta   90.00
_cell.angle_gamma   90.00
#
_symmetry.space_group_name_H-M   'P 1'
#
loop_
_entity.id
_entity.type
_entity.pdbx_description
1 polymer ?
#
loop_
_entity_poly.entity_id
_entity_poly.type
_entity_poly.pdbx_seq_one_letter_code
_entity_poly.pdbx_strand_id
1 'polypeptide(L)'
;MSLDRLIEGIIEKQNPTAAGLDPRLEYIPRYLREAAYEAHGRNLEGAAAAILSFNKGVIDALCGIVPAVKPQCAYYEMYGWPG
;
A
#
# COMPACT_ATOMS: atom_id res chain seq x y z
N MET A 1 2.68 -12.71 -20.74
CA MET A 1 1.38 -12.09 -20.40
C MET A 1 1.29 -11.86 -18.88
N SER A 2 0.26 -11.19 -18.36
CA SER A 2 0.13 -10.91 -16.92
C SER A 2 0.05 -12.18 -16.06
N LEU A 3 -0.61 -13.23 -16.55
CA LEU A 3 -0.69 -14.53 -15.89
C LEU A 3 0.68 -15.23 -15.80
N ASP A 4 1.46 -15.22 -16.88
CA ASP A 4 2.80 -15.84 -16.90
C ASP A 4 3.71 -15.22 -15.83
N ARG A 5 3.70 -13.88 -15.71
CA ARG A 5 4.48 -13.16 -14.69
C ARG A 5 4.07 -13.54 -13.26
N LEU A 6 2.77 -13.74 -13.02
CA LEU A 6 2.29 -14.18 -11.72
C LEU A 6 2.76 -15.61 -11.42
N ILE A 7 2.61 -16.53 -12.39
CA ILE A 7 3.04 -17.93 -12.27
C ILE A 7 4.54 -18.00 -11.98
N GLU A 8 5.36 -17.27 -12.74
CA GLU A 8 6.81 -17.16 -12.53
C GLU A 8 7.13 -16.67 -11.12
N GLY A 9 6.45 -15.62 -10.64
CA GLY A 9 6.65 -15.08 -9.30
C GLY A 9 6.26 -16.07 -8.20
N ILE A 10 5.19 -16.86 -8.39
CA ILE A 10 4.78 -17.91 -7.46
C ILE A 10 5.86 -18.99 -7.36
N ILE A 11 6.41 -19.42 -8.50
CA ILE A 11 7.47 -20.43 -8.56
C ILE A 11 8.75 -19.90 -7.89
N GLU A 12 9.19 -18.68 -8.21
CA GLU A 12 10.41 -18.09 -7.63
C GLU A 12 10.32 -17.97 -6.10
N LYS A 13 9.19 -17.51 -5.58
CA LYS A 13 8.99 -17.23 -4.15
C LYS A 13 8.49 -18.43 -3.36
N GLN A 14 8.14 -19.52 -4.05
CA GLN A 14 7.47 -20.69 -3.48
C GLN A 14 6.24 -20.31 -2.63
N ASN A 15 5.51 -19.28 -3.07
CA ASN A 15 4.43 -18.68 -2.29
C ASN A 15 3.34 -18.12 -3.21
N PRO A 16 2.09 -18.62 -3.14
CA PRO A 16 0.97 -18.14 -3.95
C PRO A 16 0.20 -16.96 -3.33
N THR A 17 0.58 -16.46 -2.15
CA THR A 17 -0.16 -15.41 -1.46
C THR A 17 -0.18 -14.09 -2.23
N ALA A 18 -1.35 -13.46 -2.35
CA ALA A 18 -1.48 -12.07 -2.76
C ALA A 18 -1.73 -11.20 -1.51
N ALA A 19 -0.85 -10.23 -1.24
CA ALA A 19 -0.99 -9.36 -0.07
C ALA A 19 -2.04 -8.26 -0.30
N GLY A 20 -3.03 -8.14 0.59
CA GLY A 20 -4.01 -7.07 0.54
C GLY A 20 -3.41 -5.73 0.95
N LEU A 21 -3.73 -4.67 0.22
CA LEU A 21 -3.38 -3.29 0.57
C LEU A 21 -4.66 -2.50 0.76
N ASP A 22 -5.24 -2.64 1.94
CA ASP A 22 -6.57 -2.13 2.32
C ASP A 22 -6.46 -1.17 3.53
N PRO A 23 -5.63 -0.10 3.43
CA PRO A 23 -5.27 0.71 4.60
C PRO A 23 -6.41 1.64 5.02
N ARG A 24 -6.56 1.82 6.34
CA ARG A 24 -7.36 2.90 6.92
C ARG A 24 -6.44 3.85 7.66
N LEU A 25 -6.72 5.14 7.56
CA LEU A 25 -5.92 6.19 8.20
C LEU A 25 -5.76 5.96 9.71
N GLU A 26 -6.79 5.43 10.38
CA GLU A 26 -6.78 5.09 11.80
C GLU A 26 -5.75 4.00 12.18
N TYR A 27 -5.40 3.11 11.25
CA TYR A 27 -4.43 2.04 11.46
C TYR A 27 -3.00 2.47 11.14
N ILE A 28 -2.81 3.65 10.52
CA ILE A 28 -1.49 4.13 10.14
C ILE A 28 -0.72 4.57 11.40
N PRO A 29 0.51 4.07 11.59
CA PRO A 29 1.36 4.47 12.71
C PRO A 29 1.43 5.99 12.84
N ARG A 30 1.31 6.48 14.08
CA ARG A 30 1.20 7.93 14.36
C ARG A 30 2.34 8.72 13.72
N TYR A 31 3.57 8.25 13.82
CA TYR A 31 4.73 8.95 13.29
C TYR A 31 4.66 9.18 11.77
N LEU A 32 4.07 8.26 11.00
CA LEU A 32 3.87 8.43 9.56
C LEU A 32 2.78 9.47 9.26
N ARG A 33 1.70 9.48 10.06
CA ARG A 33 0.63 10.47 9.92
C ARG A 33 1.11 11.87 10.23
N GLU A 34 1.82 12.05 11.34
CA GLU A 34 2.34 13.37 11.74
C GLU A 34 3.34 13.89 10.69
N ALA A 35 4.27 13.06 10.23
CA ALA A 35 5.23 13.44 9.19
C ALA A 35 4.53 13.85 7.87
N ALA A 36 3.49 13.13 7.46
CA ALA A 36 2.72 13.47 6.28
C ALA A 36 1.93 14.78 6.46
N TYR A 37 1.34 15.02 7.64
CA TYR A 37 0.64 16.28 7.92
C TYR A 37 1.58 17.47 8.03
N GLU A 38 2.80 17.29 8.53
CA GLU A 38 3.82 18.33 8.55
C GLU A 38 4.22 18.74 7.13
N ALA A 39 4.37 17.78 6.22
CA ALA A 39 4.80 18.04 4.83
C ALA A 39 3.68 18.51 3.89
N HIS A 40 2.45 17.99 4.05
CA HIS A 40 1.34 18.19 3.08
C HIS A 40 0.09 18.84 3.69
N GLY A 41 0.12 19.13 4.99
CA GLY A 41 -1.00 19.71 5.73
C GLY A 41 -1.99 18.67 6.24
N ARG A 42 -2.81 19.07 7.22
CA ARG A 42 -3.82 18.21 7.85
C ARG A 42 -5.12 18.21 7.03
N ASN A 43 -5.04 17.68 5.81
CA ASN A 43 -6.11 17.61 4.81
C ASN A 43 -6.10 16.23 4.12
N LEU A 44 -6.84 16.07 3.02
CA LEU A 44 -6.87 14.81 2.26
C LEU A 44 -5.52 14.47 1.61
N GLU A 45 -4.73 15.47 1.20
CA GLU A 45 -3.40 15.27 0.63
C GLU A 45 -2.44 14.67 1.67
N GLY A 46 -2.40 15.23 2.89
CA GLY A 46 -1.61 14.65 3.98
C GLY A 46 -2.11 13.27 4.43
N ALA A 47 -3.41 13.01 4.38
CA ALA A 47 -3.95 11.68 4.64
C ALA A 47 -3.49 10.66 3.57
N ALA A 48 -3.59 11.01 2.29
CA ALA A 48 -3.14 10.18 1.18
C ALA A 48 -1.62 9.93 1.23
N ALA A 49 -0.83 10.96 1.56
CA ALA A 49 0.62 10.83 1.73
C ALA A 49 1.00 9.85 2.85
N ALA A 50 0.28 9.87 3.98
CA ALA A 50 0.49 8.90 5.06
C ALA A 50 0.18 7.47 4.62
N ILE A 51 -0.91 7.28 3.87
CA ILE A 51 -1.33 5.99 3.31
C ILE A 51 -0.29 5.46 2.31
N LEU A 52 0.18 6.32 1.40
CA LEU A 52 1.21 5.97 0.43
C LEU A 52 2.51 5.54 1.11
N SER A 53 2.97 6.29 2.11
CA SER A 53 4.19 5.98 2.86
C SER A 53 4.08 4.62 3.56
N PHE A 54 2.94 4.34 4.20
CA PHE A 54 2.69 3.06 4.84
C PHE A 54 2.67 1.89 3.84
N ASN A 55 1.92 2.03 2.75
CA ASN A 55 1.81 0.98 1.73
C ASN A 55 3.15 0.67 1.07
N LYS A 56 3.98 1.69 0.81
CA LYS A 56 5.35 1.48 0.33
C LYS A 56 6.16 0.63 1.30
N GLY A 57 6.11 0.94 2.59
CA GLY A 57 6.78 0.14 3.62
C GLY A 57 6.29 -1.32 3.67
N VAL A 58 4.98 -1.54 3.51
CA VAL A 58 4.41 -2.89 3.42
C VAL A 58 4.90 -3.62 2.16
N ILE A 59 4.92 -2.96 1.00
CA ILE A 59 5.42 -3.53 -0.25
C ILE A 59 6.90 -3.88 -0.13
N ASP A 60 7.73 -2.96 0.38
CA ASP A 60 9.17 -3.16 0.55
C ASP A 60 9.47 -4.35 1.47
N ALA A 61 8.69 -4.52 2.53
CA ALA A 61 8.82 -5.66 3.44
C ALA A 61 8.36 -7.00 2.82
N LEU A 62 7.41 -6.97 1.88
CA LEU A 62 6.78 -8.17 1.35
C LEU A 62 7.26 -8.59 -0.05
N CYS A 63 7.89 -7.70 -0.82
CA CYS A 63 8.18 -7.93 -2.25
C CYS A 63 9.12 -9.13 -2.51
N GLY A 64 9.94 -9.52 -1.53
CA GLY A 64 10.76 -10.73 -1.58
C GLY A 64 10.03 -12.01 -1.19
N ILE A 65 8.82 -11.92 -0.63
CA ILE A 65 8.08 -13.04 0.00
C ILE A 65 6.83 -13.41 -0.80
N VAL A 66 6.11 -12.40 -1.33
CA VAL A 66 4.86 -12.61 -2.07
C VAL A 66 4.98 -12.17 -3.54
N PRO A 67 4.32 -12.86 -4.47
CA PRO A 67 4.39 -12.54 -5.90
C PRO A 67 3.54 -11.34 -6.32
N ALA A 68 2.54 -10.97 -5.52
CA ALA A 68 1.57 -9.95 -5.90
C ALA A 68 0.98 -9.20 -4.70
N VAL A 69 0.46 -8.01 -4.99
CA VAL A 69 -0.35 -7.19 -4.08
C VAL A 69 -1.73 -6.95 -4.68
N LYS A 70 -2.73 -6.77 -3.82
CA LYS A 70 -4.13 -6.55 -4.20
C LYS A 70 -4.68 -5.29 -3.51
N PRO A 71 -4.47 -4.09 -4.07
CA PRO A 71 -5.09 -2.87 -3.56
C PRO A 71 -6.61 -2.91 -3.74
N GLN A 72 -7.36 -2.44 -2.73
CA GLN A 72 -8.81 -2.27 -2.81
C GLN A 72 -9.15 -0.78 -3.01
N CYS A 73 -9.65 -0.41 -4.20
CA CYS A 73 -9.84 0.98 -4.64
C CYS A 73 -10.67 1.82 -3.67
N ALA A 74 -11.70 1.23 -3.06
CA ALA A 74 -12.59 1.92 -2.12
C ALA A 74 -11.85 2.56 -0.94
N TYR A 75 -10.70 2.01 -0.52
CA TYR A 75 -9.91 2.61 0.57
C TYR A 75 -9.18 3.89 0.14
N TYR A 76 -8.81 3.99 -1.13
CA TYR A 76 -8.06 5.13 -1.68
C TYR A 76 -9.01 6.25 -2.10
N GLU A 77 -10.18 5.89 -2.64
CA GLU A 77 -11.24 6.84 -3.03
C GLU A 77 -11.73 7.71 -1.86
N MET A 78 -11.58 7.26 -0.61
CA MET A 78 -11.89 8.05 0.60
C MET A 78 -11.09 9.35 0.70
N TYR A 79 -9.95 9.44 0.01
CA TYR A 79 -9.06 10.60 0.06
C TYR A 79 -9.26 11.57 -1.13
N GLY A 80 -10.27 11.36 -1.97
CA GLY A 80 -10.51 12.19 -3.17
C GLY A 80 -9.47 11.94 -4.26
N TRP A 81 -9.23 12.93 -5.13
CA TRP A 81 -8.24 12.80 -6.21
C TRP A 81 -6.79 12.53 -5.75
N PRO A 82 -6.34 12.93 -4.52
CA PRO A 82 -5.02 12.57 -4.00
C PRO A 82 -4.82 11.09 -3.66
N GLY A 83 -5.91 10.33 -3.45
CA GLY A 83 -5.87 8.91 -3.08
C GLY A 83 -5.57 7.99 -4.26
#